data_AF-A0A8H9JU52-F1
#
_entry.id   AF-A0A8H9JU52-F1
#
_cell.length_a   1.000
_cell.length_b   1.000
_cell.length_c   1.000
_cell.angle_alpha   90.00
_cell.angle_beta   90.00
_cell.angle_gamma   90.00
#
_symmetry.space_group_name_H-M   'P 1'
#
loop_
_entity.id
_entity.type
_entity.pdbx_description
1 polymer ?
#
loop_
_entity_poly.entity_id
_entity_poly.type
_entity_poly.pdbx_seq_one_letter_code
_entity_poly.pdbx_strand_id
1 'polypeptide(L)'
;MARKNNLGCGYQGSHFGAWYEDACCSNGYLWDLDSGGVDDAGNSYLDHGGDIPCPHCNAKQYVKSYLADDLCSAGYESLSHPLSPETIKNPFKKWPSNRRRMGQRYWRAGRREAIKEAMLEG
;
A
#
# COMPACT_ATOMS: atom_id res chain seq x y z
N MET A 1 -25.90 23.56 -8.94
CA MET A 1 -24.90 22.53 -9.27
C MET A 1 -23.90 22.47 -8.12
N ALA A 2 -23.97 21.43 -7.29
CA ALA A 2 -23.14 21.30 -6.10
C ALA A 2 -21.65 21.19 -6.50
N ARG A 3 -20.78 21.97 -5.84
CA ARG A 3 -19.33 21.96 -6.07
C ARG A 3 -18.81 20.54 -5.79
N LYS A 4 -18.22 19.88 -6.80
CA LYS A 4 -17.39 18.69 -6.58
C LYS A 4 -16.21 19.12 -5.71
N ASN A 5 -16.33 18.95 -4.39
CA ASN A 5 -15.19 19.04 -3.48
C ASN A 5 -14.30 17.82 -3.75
N ASN A 6 -13.50 17.89 -4.82
CA ASN A 6 -12.42 16.94 -5.08
C ASN A 6 -11.31 17.20 -4.04
N LEU A 7 -11.53 16.76 -2.80
CA LEU A 7 -10.49 16.70 -1.78
C LEU A 7 -9.45 15.60 -2.11
N GLY A 8 -9.74 14.72 -3.07
CA GLY A 8 -8.86 13.65 -3.53
C GLY A 8 -8.42 13.77 -4.98
N CYS A 9 -7.54 12.85 -5.40
CA CYS A 9 -7.03 12.78 -6.77
C CYS A 9 -7.91 11.98 -7.74
N GLY A 10 -9.13 11.60 -7.33
CA GLY A 10 -10.05 10.80 -8.14
C GLY A 10 -9.70 9.32 -8.24
N TYR A 11 -8.73 8.83 -7.45
CA TYR A 11 -8.38 7.42 -7.40
C TYR A 11 -9.52 6.59 -6.77
N GLN A 12 -9.85 5.48 -7.42
CA GLN A 12 -10.71 4.39 -6.93
C GLN A 12 -10.00 3.05 -7.15
N GLY A 13 -10.22 2.08 -6.25
CA GLY A 13 -9.61 0.75 -6.35
C GLY A 13 -10.04 -0.19 -5.22
N SER A 14 -9.51 -1.41 -5.23
CA SER A 14 -9.70 -2.43 -4.20
C SER A 14 -8.52 -2.41 -3.21
N HIS A 15 -8.78 -2.12 -1.93
CA HIS A 15 -7.76 -2.05 -0.87
C HIS A 15 -8.17 -2.64 0.48
N PHE A 16 -9.46 -2.69 0.82
CA PHE A 16 -9.95 -3.15 2.12
C PHE A 16 -10.37 -4.63 2.13
N GLY A 17 -9.84 -5.40 1.17
CA GLY A 17 -10.07 -6.85 1.05
C GLY A 17 -11.26 -7.23 0.18
N ALA A 18 -12.01 -6.26 -0.37
CA ALA A 18 -13.08 -6.56 -1.30
C ALA A 18 -12.55 -6.91 -2.70
N TRP A 19 -13.35 -7.66 -3.45
CA TRP A 19 -13.06 -7.99 -4.86
C TRP A 19 -13.49 -6.88 -5.84
N TYR A 20 -14.24 -5.89 -5.36
CA TYR A 20 -14.70 -4.71 -6.10
C TYR A 20 -13.97 -3.44 -5.61
N GLU A 21 -14.23 -2.31 -6.27
CA GLU A 21 -13.68 -1.01 -5.86
C GLU A 21 -14.34 -0.54 -4.56
N ASP A 22 -13.65 -0.80 -3.44
CA ASP A 22 -14.08 -0.50 -2.07
C ASP A 22 -13.35 0.72 -1.48
N ALA A 23 -12.43 1.34 -2.23
CA ALA A 23 -11.63 2.44 -1.73
C ALA A 23 -11.69 3.66 -2.66
N CYS A 24 -11.80 4.85 -2.06
CA CYS A 24 -11.63 6.11 -2.77
C CYS A 24 -10.58 7.01 -2.12
N CYS A 25 -9.99 7.92 -2.89
CA CYS A 25 -9.06 8.90 -2.34
C CYS A 25 -9.79 10.14 -1.81
N SER A 26 -9.45 10.54 -0.58
CA SER A 26 -9.77 11.86 -0.02
C SER A 26 -8.59 12.39 0.79
N ASN A 27 -8.21 13.65 0.57
CA ASN A 27 -7.06 14.33 1.21
C ASN A 27 -5.73 13.58 1.13
N GLY A 28 -5.51 12.79 0.08
CA GLY A 28 -4.28 12.02 -0.10
C GLY A 28 -4.22 10.71 0.68
N TYR A 29 -5.34 10.25 1.23
CA TYR A 29 -5.50 8.97 1.92
C TYR A 29 -6.68 8.18 1.35
N LEU A 30 -6.69 6.87 1.55
CA LEU A 30 -7.77 5.99 1.14
C LEU A 30 -8.86 5.93 2.21
N TRP A 31 -10.10 5.94 1.76
CA TRP A 31 -11.30 5.80 2.57
C TRP A 31 -12.13 4.66 2.02
N ASP A 32 -12.69 3.87 2.92
CA ASP A 32 -13.52 2.72 2.61
C ASP A 32 -14.92 3.19 2.19
N LEU A 33 -15.32 2.85 0.96
CA LEU A 33 -16.61 3.20 0.36
C LEU A 33 -17.78 2.42 0.95
N ASP A 34 -17.52 1.28 1.60
CA ASP A 34 -18.55 0.48 2.27
C ASP A 34 -18.75 0.91 3.73
N SER A 35 -17.96 1.88 4.20
CA SER A 35 -18.04 2.42 5.55
C SER A 35 -18.98 3.62 5.67
N GLY A 36 -19.26 4.02 6.90
CA GLY A 36 -20.02 5.22 7.20
C GLY A 36 -21.54 5.09 7.12
N GLY A 37 -22.19 6.21 6.86
CA GLY A 37 -23.64 6.35 7.01
C GLY A 37 -24.16 7.69 6.51
N VAL A 38 -25.36 8.05 6.98
CA VAL A 38 -26.03 9.31 6.63
C VAL A 38 -26.22 10.11 7.91
N ASP A 39 -25.81 11.39 7.89
CA ASP A 39 -26.00 12.30 9.02
C ASP A 39 -27.46 12.78 9.15
N ASP A 40 -27.78 13.48 10.25
CA ASP A 40 -29.12 14.01 10.50
C ASP A 40 -29.58 15.04 9.43
N ALA A 41 -28.65 15.59 8.66
CA ALA A 41 -28.92 16.50 7.55
C ALA A 41 -29.07 15.78 6.20
N GLY A 42 -28.99 14.45 6.17
CA GLY A 42 -29.13 13.64 4.96
C GLY A 42 -27.87 13.51 4.11
N ASN A 43 -26.70 13.93 4.60
CA ASN A 43 -25.43 13.80 3.88
C ASN A 43 -24.73 12.49 4.21
N SER A 44 -24.19 11.82 3.19
CA SER A 44 -23.35 10.64 3.38
C SER A 44 -21.97 11.02 3.91
N TYR A 45 -21.46 10.24 4.84
CA TYR A 45 -20.09 10.32 5.35
C TYR A 45 -19.43 8.93 5.35
N LEU A 46 -18.10 8.90 5.37
CA LEU A 46 -17.30 7.69 5.57
C LEU A 46 -16.64 7.78 6.95
N ASP A 47 -16.57 6.68 7.68
CA ASP A 47 -15.97 6.61 9.02
C ASP A 47 -14.80 5.63 9.15
N HIS A 48 -14.49 4.88 8.09
CA HIS A 48 -13.33 3.99 8.04
C HIS A 48 -12.32 4.41 6.96
N GLY A 49 -11.04 4.38 7.33
CA GLY A 49 -9.90 4.79 6.50
C GLY A 49 -9.24 6.09 6.98
N GLY A 50 -8.55 6.77 6.07
CA GLY A 50 -7.79 8.00 6.34
C GLY A 50 -6.37 7.79 6.84
N ASP A 51 -5.94 6.55 7.04
CA ASP A 51 -4.63 6.12 7.53
C ASP A 51 -3.74 5.57 6.41
N ILE A 52 -4.34 4.85 5.45
CA ILE A 52 -3.62 4.31 4.28
C ILE A 52 -3.37 5.44 3.27
N PRO A 53 -2.11 5.81 2.96
CA PRO A 53 -1.84 6.88 2.00
C PRO A 53 -2.33 6.51 0.61
N CYS A 54 -2.85 7.46 -0.16
CA CYS A 54 -3.31 7.17 -1.52
C CYS A 54 -2.13 6.68 -2.39
N PRO A 55 -2.24 5.51 -3.03
CA PRO A 55 -1.19 4.98 -3.88
C PRO A 55 -1.01 5.83 -5.14
N HIS A 56 -1.92 6.73 -5.50
CA HIS A 56 -1.78 7.58 -6.68
C HIS A 56 -1.12 8.92 -6.35
N CYS A 57 -1.75 9.79 -5.56
CA CYS A 57 -1.23 11.12 -5.24
C CYS A 57 -0.29 11.18 -4.02
N ASN A 58 -0.36 10.22 -3.10
CA ASN A 58 0.51 10.13 -1.92
C ASN A 58 1.42 8.87 -1.97
N ALA A 59 1.83 8.50 -3.19
CA ALA A 59 2.56 7.26 -3.48
C ALA A 59 3.87 7.10 -2.71
N LYS A 60 4.53 8.21 -2.36
CA LYS A 60 5.76 8.18 -1.57
C LYS A 60 5.48 7.70 -0.15
N GLN A 61 4.45 8.24 0.50
CA GLN A 61 4.08 7.83 1.85
C GLN A 61 3.50 6.41 1.84
N TYR A 62 2.72 6.06 0.81
CA TYR A 62 2.21 4.69 0.64
C TYR A 62 3.32 3.63 0.71
N VAL A 63 4.42 3.86 -0.02
CA VAL A 63 5.57 2.94 0.04
C VAL A 63 6.30 2.98 1.38
N LYS A 64 6.36 4.15 2.03
CA LYS A 64 7.17 4.36 3.24
C LYS A 64 6.51 3.91 4.54
N SER A 65 5.19 4.03 4.66
CA SER A 65 4.47 3.75 5.89
C SER A 65 3.52 2.57 5.78
N TYR A 66 2.92 2.34 4.60
CA TYR A 66 1.96 1.26 4.44
C TYR A 66 2.63 -0.03 3.95
N LEU A 67 3.51 0.05 2.95
CA LEU A 67 4.17 -1.15 2.38
C LEU A 67 5.54 -1.48 2.97
N ALA A 68 6.09 -0.66 3.86
CA ALA A 68 7.48 -0.81 4.29
C ALA A 68 7.73 -2.15 4.99
N ASP A 69 6.87 -2.52 5.93
CA ASP A 69 7.01 -3.74 6.73
C ASP A 69 6.81 -4.99 5.88
N ASP A 70 5.77 -5.02 5.03
CA ASP A 70 5.53 -6.09 4.07
C ASP A 70 6.73 -6.30 3.13
N LEU A 71 7.32 -5.21 2.65
CA LEU A 71 8.49 -5.28 1.78
C LEU A 71 9.74 -5.76 2.51
N CYS A 72 9.93 -5.37 3.78
CA CYS A 72 10.98 -5.88 4.62
C CYS A 72 10.81 -7.38 4.87
N SER A 73 9.61 -7.82 5.23
CA SER A 73 9.27 -9.24 5.43
C SER A 73 9.54 -10.06 4.16
N ALA A 74 9.03 -9.61 3.00
CA ALA A 74 9.30 -10.24 1.71
C ALA A 74 10.79 -10.23 1.33
N GLY A 75 11.56 -9.26 1.85
CA GLY A 75 13.01 -9.22 1.75
C GLY A 75 13.68 -10.31 2.59
N TYR A 76 13.23 -10.46 3.83
CA TYR A 76 13.74 -11.45 4.77
C TYR A 76 13.49 -12.89 4.26
N GLU A 77 12.24 -13.21 3.92
CA GLU A 77 11.83 -14.50 3.35
C GLU A 77 12.58 -14.83 2.05
N SER A 78 13.11 -13.82 1.37
CA SER A 78 13.83 -14.03 0.12
C SER A 78 15.14 -14.81 0.26
N LEU A 79 15.64 -15.00 1.49
CA LEU A 79 16.82 -15.82 1.75
C LEU A 79 16.55 -17.31 1.51
N SER A 80 15.43 -17.83 2.04
CA SER A 80 14.98 -19.21 1.85
C SER A 80 14.26 -19.41 0.52
N HIS A 81 13.57 -18.37 0.05
CA HIS A 81 12.80 -18.39 -1.17
C HIS A 81 13.27 -17.24 -2.09
N PRO A 82 14.27 -17.46 -2.96
CA PRO A 82 14.79 -16.41 -3.83
C PRO A 82 13.74 -15.97 -4.86
N LEU A 83 13.68 -14.66 -5.15
CA LEU A 83 12.78 -14.08 -6.16
C LEU A 83 12.95 -14.78 -7.51
N SER A 84 12.05 -15.71 -7.82
CA SER A 84 11.91 -16.28 -9.15
C SER A 84 10.73 -15.60 -9.86
N PRO A 85 10.73 -15.53 -11.20
CA PRO A 85 9.59 -15.00 -11.96
C PRO A 85 8.30 -15.83 -11.81
N GLU A 86 8.40 -17.08 -11.37
CA GLU A 86 7.34 -18.10 -11.41
C GLU A 86 6.81 -18.49 -10.03
N THR A 87 7.69 -18.58 -9.02
CA THR A 87 7.39 -19.16 -7.71
C THR A 87 7.23 -18.13 -6.60
N ILE A 88 7.66 -16.87 -6.81
CA ILE A 88 7.52 -15.80 -5.82
C ILE A 88 6.94 -14.56 -6.47
N LYS A 89 5.88 -14.00 -5.89
CA LYS A 89 5.31 -12.71 -6.30
C LYS A 89 6.41 -11.65 -6.19
N ASN A 90 7.14 -11.38 -7.28
CA ASN A 90 8.02 -10.21 -7.36
C ASN A 90 7.14 -8.98 -7.14
N PRO A 91 7.20 -8.33 -5.96
CA PRO A 91 6.25 -7.29 -5.60
C PRO A 91 6.42 -6.05 -6.50
N PHE A 92 7.54 -5.97 -7.22
CA PHE A 92 7.92 -4.82 -8.04
C PHE A 92 7.63 -4.96 -9.53
N LYS A 93 7.18 -6.13 -10.03
CA LYS A 93 7.06 -6.40 -11.49
C LYS A 93 6.22 -5.35 -12.21
N LYS A 94 5.13 -4.90 -11.60
CA LYS A 94 4.19 -3.92 -12.16
C LYS A 94 4.42 -2.49 -11.65
N TRP A 95 5.49 -2.24 -10.89
CA TRP A 95 5.69 -0.94 -10.26
C TRP A 95 6.44 0.04 -11.18
N PRO A 96 6.05 1.32 -11.21
CA PRO A 96 6.82 2.35 -11.89
C PRO A 96 8.22 2.50 -11.25
N SER A 97 9.19 2.93 -12.05
CA SER A 97 10.62 2.92 -11.71
C SER A 97 10.95 3.64 -10.39
N ASN A 98 10.32 4.79 -10.14
CA ASN A 98 10.50 5.60 -8.94
C ASN A 98 10.05 4.86 -7.67
N ARG A 99 8.86 4.22 -7.69
CA ARG A 99 8.33 3.44 -6.56
C ARG A 99 9.13 2.18 -6.35
N ARG A 100 9.48 1.49 -7.43
CA ARG A 100 10.32 0.30 -7.39
C ARG A 100 11.65 0.58 -6.68
N ARG A 101 12.32 1.69 -7.03
CA ARG A 101 13.57 2.10 -6.38
C ARG A 101 13.41 2.33 -4.88
N MET A 102 12.28 2.89 -4.43
CA MET A 102 12.01 3.08 -3.00
C MET A 102 11.72 1.75 -2.32
N GLY A 103 10.82 0.94 -2.85
CA GLY A 103 10.45 -0.35 -2.27
C GLY A 103 11.62 -1.34 -2.21
N GLN A 104 12.52 -1.32 -3.21
CA GLN A 104 13.76 -2.11 -3.20
C GLN A 104 14.68 -1.79 -2.02
N ARG A 105 14.62 -0.59 -1.44
CA ARG A 105 15.44 -0.25 -0.26
C ARG A 105 14.99 -1.03 0.97
N TYR A 106 13.67 -1.11 1.19
CA TYR A 106 13.06 -1.88 2.28
C TYR A 106 13.28 -3.38 2.09
N TRP A 107 13.02 -3.88 0.88
CA TRP A 107 13.26 -5.29 0.56
C TRP A 107 14.74 -5.71 0.74
N ARG A 108 15.69 -4.88 0.31
CA ARG A 108 17.13 -5.13 0.56
C ARG A 108 17.51 -4.99 2.03
N ALA A 109 16.75 -4.25 2.84
CA ALA A 109 17.00 -4.18 4.28
C ALA A 109 16.68 -5.54 4.92
N GLY A 110 15.46 -6.06 4.73
CA GLY A 110 15.08 -7.37 5.24
C GLY A 110 15.98 -8.50 4.74
N ARG A 111 16.36 -8.50 3.45
CA ARG A 111 17.30 -9.52 2.94
C ARG A 111 18.67 -9.47 3.61
N ARG A 112 19.19 -8.27 3.90
CA ARG A 112 20.50 -8.12 4.57
C ARG A 112 20.44 -8.58 6.02
N GLU A 113 19.33 -8.33 6.70
CA GLU A 113 19.08 -8.81 8.05
C GLU A 113 19.04 -10.34 8.10
N ALA A 114 18.26 -10.98 7.22
CA ALA A 114 18.22 -12.44 7.11
C ALA A 114 19.60 -13.07 6.85
N ILE A 115 20.41 -12.47 5.96
CA ILE A 115 21.79 -12.92 5.72
C ILE A 115 22.64 -12.78 6.99
N LYS A 116 22.53 -11.66 7.71
CA LYS A 116 23.31 -11.42 8.93
C LYS A 116 22.98 -12.45 10.02
N GLU A 117 21.70 -12.75 10.22
CA GLU A 117 21.25 -13.76 11.19
C GLU A 117 21.76 -15.15 10.81
N ALA A 118 21.60 -15.56 9.55
CA ALA A 118 22.10 -16.84 9.06
C ALA A 118 23.64 -16.98 9.22
N MET A 119 24.40 -15.89 9.13
CA MET A 119 25.85 -15.88 9.36
C MET A 119 26.23 -15.99 10.85
N LEU A 120 25.34 -15.64 11.77
CA LEU A 120 25.58 -15.76 13.22
C LEU A 120 25.21 -17.16 13.75
N GLU A 121 24.29 -17.85 13.06
CA GLU A 121 23.82 -19.19 13.41
C GLU A 121 24.73 -20.33 12.91
N GLY A 122 25.54 -20.07 11.88
CA GLY A 122 26.47 -21.03 11.27
C GLY A 122 27.90 -20.93 11.79
#